data_AF-C9L8L6-F1
#
_entry.id   AF-C9L8L6-F1
#
_cell.length_a   1.000
_cell.length_b   1.000
_cell.length_c   1.000
_cell.angle_alpha   90.00
_cell.angle_beta   90.00
_cell.angle_gamma   90.00
#
_symmetry.space_group_name_H-M   'P 1'
#
loop_
_entity.id
_entity.type
_entity.pdbx_description
1 polymer ?
#
loop_
_entity_poly.entity_id
_entity_poly.type
_entity_poly.pdbx_seq_one_letter_code
_entity_poly.pdbx_strand_id
1 'polypeptide(L)'
;MKQEGLKIRAHHGMCLHFFEGKGYSNEFTAHMQKIYEEMQKNPEVEVVACGDEICKKCPNLENGVCNTWELVLHYDREVLKCCGLAEGIKIFWNDFAKLVEERIISSGERQKICGNCQWSSICSKKVEKSLLETEKNCVTL
;
A
#
# COMPACT_ATOMS: atom_id res chain seq x y z
N MET A 1 24.42 -10.87 12.35
CA MET A 1 23.29 -11.45 11.59
C MET A 1 22.87 -10.41 10.58
N LYS A 2 22.86 -10.72 9.28
CA LYS A 2 22.33 -9.78 8.27
C LYS A 2 20.85 -9.60 8.59
N GLN A 3 20.43 -8.37 8.85
CA GLN A 3 19.01 -8.05 8.90
C GLN A 3 18.48 -8.31 7.49
N GLU A 4 17.68 -9.36 7.30
CA GLU A 4 16.94 -9.52 6.05
C GLU A 4 16.00 -8.31 5.95
N GLY A 5 16.08 -7.59 4.83
CA GLY A 5 15.31 -6.37 4.60
C GLY A 5 13.81 -6.67 4.66
N LEU A 6 13.03 -5.69 5.12
CA LEU A 6 11.59 -5.85 5.24
C LEU A 6 10.97 -5.96 3.83
N LYS A 7 10.30 -7.08 3.55
CA LYS A 7 9.59 -7.26 2.28
C LYS A 7 8.20 -6.64 2.39
N ILE A 8 7.82 -5.86 1.38
CA ILE A 8 6.49 -5.26 1.27
C ILE A 8 5.97 -5.47 -0.16
N ARG A 9 4.74 -5.97 -0.28
CA ARG A 9 4.05 -6.06 -1.58
C ARG A 9 3.85 -4.69 -2.15
N ALA A 10 4.06 -4.53 -3.46
CA ALA A 10 3.88 -3.25 -4.12
C ALA A 10 2.50 -2.64 -3.83
N HIS A 11 1.42 -3.42 -3.92
CA HIS A 11 0.10 -2.91 -3.58
C HIS A 11 -0.08 -2.62 -2.09
N HIS A 12 0.61 -3.30 -1.18
CA HIS A 12 0.57 -2.94 0.24
C HIS A 12 1.26 -1.60 0.51
N GLY A 13 2.35 -1.32 -0.21
CA GLY A 13 2.96 0.01 -0.24
C GLY A 13 1.95 1.11 -0.55
N MET A 14 1.12 0.86 -1.56
CA MET A 14 -0.01 1.72 -1.90
C MET A 14 -1.11 1.72 -0.83
N CYS A 15 -1.56 0.56 -0.36
CA CYS A 15 -2.65 0.44 0.62
C CYS A 15 -2.36 1.16 1.94
N LEU A 16 -1.11 1.17 2.40
CA LEU A 16 -0.72 1.81 3.66
C LEU A 16 -0.94 3.33 3.66
N HIS A 17 -0.99 3.99 2.50
CA HIS A 17 -1.37 5.42 2.41
C HIS A 17 -2.79 5.68 2.91
N PHE A 18 -3.66 4.68 2.80
CA PHE A 18 -5.07 4.77 3.14
C PHE A 18 -5.42 4.08 4.47
N PHE A 19 -4.43 3.52 5.16
CA PHE A 19 -4.69 2.80 6.39
C PHE A 19 -5.28 3.71 7.47
N GLU A 20 -6.39 3.29 8.05
CA GLU A 20 -7.14 4.00 9.10
C GLU A 20 -7.49 3.08 10.28
N GLY A 21 -6.70 2.03 10.51
CA GLY A 21 -6.94 1.08 11.59
C GLY A 21 -8.06 0.07 11.32
N LYS A 22 -8.31 -0.26 10.05
CA LYS A 22 -9.31 -1.26 9.63
C LYS A 22 -8.66 -2.41 8.86
N GLY A 23 -9.22 -3.61 9.02
CA GLY A 23 -8.72 -4.82 8.37
C GLY A 23 -9.65 -6.02 8.57
N TYR A 24 -9.22 -7.21 8.11
CA TYR A 24 -10.03 -8.42 8.08
C TYR A 24 -10.37 -9.00 9.47
N SER A 25 -9.50 -8.78 10.45
CA SER A 25 -9.64 -9.27 11.82
C SER A 25 -8.87 -8.37 12.78
N ASN A 26 -9.12 -8.50 14.09
CA ASN A 26 -8.38 -7.76 15.12
C ASN A 26 -6.88 -8.08 15.08
N GLU A 27 -6.52 -9.36 14.90
CA GLU A 27 -5.11 -9.76 14.81
C GLU A 27 -4.43 -9.17 13.58
N PHE A 28 -5.07 -9.26 12.41
CA PHE A 28 -4.55 -8.66 11.18
C PHE A 28 -4.39 -7.15 11.31
N THR A 29 -5.41 -6.47 11.86
CA THR A 29 -5.40 -5.01 12.01
C THR A 29 -4.31 -4.55 12.98
N ALA A 30 -4.14 -5.23 14.12
CA ALA A 30 -3.08 -4.92 15.07
C ALA A 30 -1.67 -5.17 14.46
N HIS A 31 -1.52 -6.19 13.62
CA HIS A 31 -0.26 -6.44 12.92
C HIS A 31 0.03 -5.38 11.85
N MET A 32 -0.97 -5.02 11.04
CA MET A 32 -0.86 -3.97 10.03
C MET A 32 -0.54 -2.62 10.68
N GLN A 33 -1.10 -2.31 11.84
CA GLN A 33 -0.75 -1.12 12.63
C GLN A 33 0.72 -1.07 13.02
N LYS A 34 1.30 -2.19 13.50
CA LYS A 34 2.74 -2.25 13.83
C LYS A 34 3.62 -2.01 12.61
N ILE A 35 3.26 -2.58 11.47
CA ILE A 35 4.01 -2.39 10.22
C ILE A 35 3.88 -0.93 9.75
N TYR A 36 2.68 -0.35 9.83
CA TYR A 36 2.46 1.05 9.52
C TYR A 36 3.34 1.97 10.36
N GLU A 37 3.45 1.71 11.67
CA GLU A 37 4.34 2.44 12.59
C GLU A 37 5.83 2.24 12.26
N GLU A 38 6.22 1.02 11.87
CA GLU A 38 7.58 0.74 11.42
C GLU A 38 7.92 1.53 10.15
N MET A 39 6.98 1.64 9.21
CA MET A 39 7.16 2.42 7.98
C MET A 39 7.42 3.91 8.27
N GLN A 40 6.89 4.45 9.37
CA GLN A 40 7.16 5.84 9.77
C GLN A 40 8.64 6.09 10.15
N LYS A 41 9.39 5.03 10.44
CA LYS A 41 10.84 5.11 10.70
C LYS A 41 11.68 5.14 9.41
N ASN A 42 11.03 5.13 8.25
CA ASN A 42 11.65 5.11 6.93
C ASN A 42 12.66 3.96 6.74
N PRO A 43 12.29 2.69 6.96
CA PRO A 43 13.18 1.57 6.73
C PRO A 43 13.47 1.39 5.24
N GLU A 44 14.59 0.74 4.92
CA GLU A 44 14.78 0.16 3.58
C GLU A 44 13.85 -1.05 3.44
N VAL A 45 13.09 -1.10 2.34
CA VAL A 45 12.18 -2.19 2.01
C VAL A 45 12.56 -2.81 0.67
N GLU A 46 12.31 -4.11 0.54
CA GLU A 46 12.32 -4.81 -0.75
C GLU A 46 10.88 -4.88 -1.27
N VAL A 47 10.62 -4.25 -2.43
CA VAL A 47 9.28 -4.21 -3.01
C VAL A 47 9.04 -5.46 -3.86
N VAL A 48 8.07 -6.28 -3.47
CA VAL A 48 7.82 -7.61 -4.06
C VAL A 48 6.39 -7.75 -4.62
N ALA A 49 6.12 -8.80 -5.40
CA ALA A 49 4.77 -9.16 -5.85
C ALA A 49 4.26 -10.49 -5.26
N CYS A 50 4.91 -10.97 -4.18
CA CYS A 50 4.57 -12.19 -3.44
C CYS A 50 4.25 -11.89 -1.96
N GLY A 51 3.79 -12.88 -1.20
CA GLY A 51 3.44 -12.69 0.22
C GLY A 51 4.56 -12.00 1.01
N ASP A 52 4.19 -11.01 1.84
CA ASP A 52 5.11 -10.13 2.54
C ASP A 52 4.90 -10.09 4.06
N GLU A 53 5.49 -9.10 4.74
CA GLU A 53 5.35 -8.93 6.18
C GLU A 53 3.90 -8.76 6.64
N ILE A 54 3.07 -8.04 5.88
CA ILE A 54 1.65 -7.83 6.20
C ILE A 54 0.87 -9.15 6.05
N CYS A 55 1.20 -9.95 5.03
CA CYS A 55 0.54 -11.24 4.77
C CYS A 55 0.67 -12.23 5.94
N LYS A 56 1.69 -12.14 6.79
CA LYS A 56 1.96 -13.10 7.89
C LYS A 56 0.78 -13.30 8.86
N LYS A 57 -0.09 -12.31 9.00
CA LYS A 57 -1.30 -12.34 9.84
C LYS A 57 -2.60 -12.21 9.05
N CYS A 58 -2.53 -12.37 7.72
CA CYS A 58 -3.69 -12.24 6.85
C CYS A 58 -4.52 -13.53 6.89
N PRO A 59 -5.82 -13.47 7.23
CA PRO A 59 -6.68 -14.66 7.26
C PRO A 59 -6.91 -15.26 5.86
N ASN A 60 -6.66 -14.48 4.80
CA ASN A 60 -6.79 -14.93 3.42
C ASN A 60 -5.54 -15.66 2.90
N LEU A 61 -4.49 -15.79 3.73
CA LEU A 61 -3.28 -16.55 3.40
C LEU A 61 -3.44 -17.98 3.91
N GLU A 62 -3.83 -18.89 3.01
CA GLU A 62 -4.02 -20.31 3.31
C GLU A 62 -2.91 -21.12 2.65
N ASN A 63 -2.23 -21.97 3.42
CA ASN A 63 -1.10 -22.79 2.93
C ASN A 63 -0.01 -21.99 2.20
N GLY A 64 0.20 -20.73 2.59
CA GLY A 64 1.18 -19.82 1.98
C GLY A 64 0.72 -19.16 0.67
N VAL A 65 -0.53 -19.39 0.24
CA VAL A 65 -1.11 -18.80 -0.97
C VAL A 65 -2.31 -17.95 -0.60
N CYS A 66 -2.42 -16.77 -1.22
CA CYS A 66 -3.57 -15.91 -1.03
C CYS A 66 -4.79 -16.45 -1.81
N ASN A 67 -5.95 -16.55 -1.17
CA ASN A 67 -7.19 -16.98 -1.83
C ASN A 67 -7.63 -16.08 -3.01
N THR A 68 -7.10 -14.86 -3.10
CA THR A 68 -7.33 -13.89 -4.18
C THR A 68 -6.04 -13.58 -4.95
N TRP A 69 -5.10 -14.54 -4.98
CA TRP A 69 -3.75 -14.39 -5.54
C TRP A 69 -3.68 -13.63 -6.86
N GLU A 70 -4.45 -14.04 -7.87
CA GLU A 70 -4.43 -13.42 -9.20
C GLU A 70 -4.79 -11.93 -9.16
N LEU A 71 -5.80 -11.57 -8.35
CA LEU A 71 -6.26 -10.20 -8.20
C LEU A 71 -5.18 -9.33 -7.55
N VAL A 72 -4.62 -9.78 -6.43
CA VAL A 72 -3.59 -9.00 -5.72
C VAL A 72 -2.26 -8.97 -6.47
N LEU A 73 -1.93 -10.01 -7.23
CA LEU A 73 -0.78 -10.01 -8.14
C LEU A 73 -0.94 -9.00 -9.27
N HIS A 74 -2.16 -8.85 -9.81
CA HIS A 74 -2.45 -7.80 -10.79
C HIS A 74 -2.22 -6.40 -10.18
N TYR A 75 -2.73 -6.16 -8.96
CA TYR A 75 -2.49 -4.88 -8.27
C TYR A 75 -1.00 -4.60 -8.07
N ASP A 76 -0.22 -5.60 -7.64
CA ASP A 76 1.23 -5.43 -7.45
C ASP A 76 1.93 -5.00 -8.74
N ARG A 77 1.61 -5.68 -9.84
CA ARG A 77 2.23 -5.42 -11.14
C ARG A 77 1.89 -4.03 -11.67
N GLU A 78 0.63 -3.59 -11.53
CA GLU A 78 0.26 -2.24 -11.95
C GLU A 78 0.89 -1.17 -11.06
N VAL A 79 1.03 -1.38 -9.75
CA VAL A 79 1.76 -0.43 -8.88
C VAL A 79 3.23 -0.33 -9.29
N LEU A 80 3.92 -1.46 -9.45
CA LEU A 80 5.32 -1.48 -9.90
C LEU A 80 5.49 -0.74 -11.24
N LYS A 81 4.61 -1.03 -12.20
CA LYS A 81 4.59 -0.40 -13.53
C LYS A 81 4.35 1.10 -13.45
N CYS A 82 3.33 1.57 -12.72
CA CYS A 82 3.03 2.99 -12.57
C CYS A 82 4.16 3.76 -11.87
N CYS A 83 4.82 3.14 -10.90
CA CYS A 83 5.97 3.73 -10.20
C CYS A 83 7.29 3.59 -10.97
N GLY A 84 7.33 2.86 -12.10
CA GLY A 84 8.56 2.62 -12.86
C GLY A 84 9.59 1.77 -12.11
N LEU A 85 9.13 0.86 -11.25
CA LEU A 85 9.96 0.01 -10.40
C LEU A 85 9.99 -1.43 -10.92
N ALA A 86 11.15 -2.08 -10.76
CA ALA A 86 11.28 -3.52 -10.93
C ALA A 86 10.97 -4.25 -9.62
N GLU A 87 10.42 -5.47 -9.72
CA GLU A 87 10.27 -6.34 -8.55
C GLU A 87 11.64 -6.67 -7.92
N GLY A 88 11.70 -6.68 -6.60
CA GLY A 88 12.93 -6.92 -5.82
C GLY A 88 13.80 -5.68 -5.64
N ILE A 89 13.37 -4.50 -6.11
CA ILE A 89 14.06 -3.24 -5.83
C ILE A 89 14.12 -3.01 -4.30
N LYS A 90 15.28 -2.57 -3.83
CA LYS A 90 15.47 -2.04 -2.47
C LYS A 90 15.41 -0.53 -2.50
N ILE A 91 14.54 0.05 -1.69
CA ILE A 91 14.26 1.48 -1.67
C ILE A 91 13.84 1.89 -0.26
N PHE A 92 14.13 3.11 0.15
CA PHE A 92 13.59 3.64 1.40
C PHE A 92 12.08 3.82 1.31
N TRP A 93 11.37 3.51 2.39
CA TRP A 93 9.91 3.58 2.42
C TRP A 93 9.37 4.93 1.94
N ASN A 94 9.96 6.05 2.39
CA ASN A 94 9.50 7.38 2.02
C ASN A 94 9.62 7.66 0.51
N ASP A 95 10.66 7.15 -0.14
CA ASP A 95 10.85 7.31 -1.58
C ASP A 95 9.81 6.48 -2.35
N PHE A 96 9.55 5.25 -1.90
CA PHE A 96 8.50 4.42 -2.47
C PHE A 96 7.11 5.04 -2.27
N ALA A 97 6.82 5.52 -1.06
CA ALA A 97 5.56 6.17 -0.74
C ALA A 97 5.33 7.42 -1.57
N LYS A 98 6.38 8.25 -1.75
CA LYS A 98 6.33 9.41 -2.64
C LYS A 98 6.02 9.03 -4.09
N LEU A 99 6.65 7.98 -4.62
CA LEU A 99 6.35 7.48 -5.97
C LEU A 99 4.89 7.03 -6.10
N VAL A 100 4.36 6.32 -5.11
CA VAL A 100 2.94 5.92 -5.09
C VAL A 100 2.04 7.16 -5.09
N GLU A 101 2.31 8.12 -4.20
CA GLU A 101 1.51 9.33 -4.09
C GLU A 101 1.48 10.09 -5.42
N GLU A 102 2.65 10.41 -5.98
CA GLU A 102 2.77 11.22 -7.20
C GLU A 102 2.26 10.49 -8.45
N ARG A 103 2.54 9.18 -8.58
CA ARG A 103 2.27 8.44 -9.83
C ARG A 103 0.91 7.76 -9.85
N ILE A 104 0.31 7.49 -8.69
CA ILE A 104 -0.91 6.69 -8.59
C ILE A 104 -2.05 7.42 -7.90
N ILE A 105 -1.79 8.04 -6.75
CA ILE A 105 -2.85 8.64 -5.93
C ILE A 105 -3.25 9.99 -6.51
N SER A 106 -2.30 10.92 -6.59
CA SER A 106 -2.51 12.26 -7.14
C SER A 106 -2.89 12.26 -8.62
N SER A 107 -2.47 11.24 -9.39
CA SER A 107 -2.85 11.08 -10.80
C SER A 107 -4.23 10.45 -11.01
N GLY A 108 -4.86 9.93 -9.95
CA GLY A 108 -6.15 9.23 -10.03
C GLY A 108 -6.08 7.80 -10.60
N GLU A 109 -4.90 7.27 -10.90
CA GLU A 109 -4.72 5.92 -11.46
C GLU A 109 -5.16 4.81 -10.50
N ARG A 110 -5.21 5.09 -9.19
CA ARG A 110 -5.68 4.15 -8.15
C ARG A 110 -7.01 3.46 -8.52
N GLN A 111 -7.95 4.18 -9.14
CA GLN A 111 -9.24 3.61 -9.53
C GLN A 111 -9.12 2.52 -10.60
N LYS A 112 -8.15 2.64 -11.51
CA LYS A 112 -7.88 1.62 -12.54
C LYS A 112 -7.13 0.42 -11.95
N ILE A 113 -6.28 0.65 -10.95
CA ILE A 113 -5.48 -0.40 -10.31
C ILE A 113 -6.34 -1.25 -9.39
N CYS A 114 -7.00 -0.64 -8.41
CA CYS A 114 -7.72 -1.37 -7.34
C CYS A 114 -9.10 -0.79 -7.03
N GLY A 115 -9.78 -0.21 -8.03
CA GLY A 115 -11.14 0.31 -7.88
C GLY A 115 -12.18 -0.73 -7.48
N ASN A 116 -11.93 -2.01 -7.81
CA ASN A 116 -12.73 -3.18 -7.41
C ASN A 116 -12.29 -3.79 -6.06
N CYS A 117 -11.38 -3.15 -5.33
CA CYS A 117 -11.01 -3.59 -3.97
C CYS A 117 -12.17 -3.39 -3.00
N GLN A 118 -12.38 -4.35 -2.09
CA GLN A 118 -13.43 -4.27 -1.05
C GLN A 118 -13.30 -3.03 -0.14
N TRP A 119 -12.09 -2.48 -0.01
CA TRP A 119 -11.81 -1.29 0.80
C TRP A 119 -11.82 0.01 -0.01
N SER A 120 -12.30 -0.02 -1.26
CA SER A 120 -12.24 1.15 -2.14
C SER A 120 -12.96 2.37 -1.58
N SER A 121 -14.09 2.16 -0.90
CA SER A 121 -14.86 3.24 -0.26
C SER A 121 -14.11 3.99 0.84
N ILE A 122 -13.20 3.33 1.58
CA ILE A 122 -12.33 4.00 2.56
C ILE A 122 -11.36 4.94 1.83
N CYS A 123 -10.76 4.41 0.78
CA CYS A 123 -9.69 5.10 0.07
C CYS A 123 -10.24 6.31 -0.70
N SER A 124 -11.37 6.17 -1.40
CA SER A 124 -12.02 7.26 -2.13
C SER A 124 -12.37 8.43 -1.22
N LYS A 125 -12.93 8.16 -0.03
CA LYS A 125 -13.25 9.21 0.96
C LYS A 125 -12.01 10.01 1.39
N LYS A 126 -10.86 9.35 1.52
CA LYS A 126 -9.61 10.02 1.92
C LYS A 126 -9.07 10.91 0.79
N VAL A 127 -9.14 10.45 -0.47
CA VAL A 127 -8.78 11.24 -1.65
C VAL A 127 -9.68 12.48 -1.75
N GLU A 128 -11.01 12.30 -1.68
CA GLU A 128 -11.99 13.40 -1.73
C GLU A 128 -11.73 14.45 -0.65
N LYS A 129 -11.46 14.01 0.59
CA LYS A 129 -11.14 14.90 1.71
C LYS A 129 -9.87 15.71 1.43
N SER A 130 -8.83 15.08 0.89
CA SER A 130 -7.58 15.75 0.54
C SER A 130 -7.80 16.83 -0.52
N LEU A 131 -8.59 16.54 -1.56
CA LEU A 131 -8.90 17.49 -2.63
C LEU A 131 -9.66 18.73 -2.08
N LEU A 132 -10.67 18.51 -1.25
CA LEU A 132 -11.45 19.58 -0.62
C LEU A 132 -10.61 20.46 0.32
N GLU A 133 -9.60 19.90 0.99
CA GLU A 133 -8.67 20.66 1.84
C GLU A 133 -7.73 21.53 1.00
N THR A 134 -7.21 21.02 -0.12
CA THR A 134 -6.41 21.81 -1.06
C THR A 134 -7.20 22.95 -1.71
N GLU A 135 -8.45 22.73 -2.10
CA GLU A 135 -9.30 23.77 -2.68
C GLU A 135 -9.57 24.91 -1.69
N LYS A 136 -9.86 24.59 -0.41
CA LYS A 136 -10.07 25.61 0.63
C LYS A 136 -8.84 26.46 0.90
N ASN A 137 -7.65 25.85 0.86
CA ASN A 137 -6.38 26.56 1.06
C ASN A 137 -6.00 27.44 -0.14
N CYS A 138 -6.49 27.12 -1.35
CA CYS A 138 -6.27 27.94 -2.54
C CYS A 138 -7.17 29.18 -2.59
N VAL A 139 -8.35 29.14 -1.96
CA VAL A 139 -9.33 30.26 -1.96
C VAL A 139 -9.06 31.27 -0.84
N THR A 140 -8.15 30.97 0.08
CA THR A 140 -7.79 31.84 1.23
C THR A 140 -6.48 32.62 1.05
N LEU A 141 -5.90 32.63 -0.17
CA LEU A 141 -4.72 33.41 -0.55
C LEU A 141 -5.07 34.55 -1.51
#